data_AF-A0A662SUJ6-F1
#
_entry.id   AF-A0A662SUJ6-F1
#
_cell.length_a   1.000
_cell.length_b   1.000
_cell.length_c   1.000
_cell.angle_alpha   90.00
_cell.angle_beta   90.00
_cell.angle_gamma   90.00
#
_symmetry.space_group_name_H-M   'P 1'
#
loop_
_entity.id
_entity.type
_entity.pdbx_description
1 polymer ?
#
loop_
_entity_poly.entity_id
_entity_poly.type
_entity_poly.pdbx_seq_one_letter_code
_entity_poly.pdbx_strand_id
1 'polypeptide(L)'
;MPESSIEEKLRKLDEALAEGRISEATYRELKQKYLKQLQAAPPPPPSPPSAPRRPWLPVALAVVLIAIVAIGGLLYLRRGGKPAPTPAPTHTVTPTKPKPPRPSPRPPRPPKSSPPPTRSPRPRRTPKPPTPTAQSPIATPRSPTPTAEATPSIGFEQLFGLANVKSFSYKLIITTAQGERMEITQRYKVESKVVDGRDCWAITIVSEMYGRETTLIMYVSKATLECVKMYVKAGQMEMEMPCYQFSNSTIFAAAEKRPGAELVFIGHETVKVPAGTFTCEVYECRSEGVTSRYWISRDVPIPIKVVVESPSGKTVMLLVSYQPA
;
A
#
# COMPACT_ATOMS: atom_id res chain seq x y z
N MET A 1 -23.07 11.00 -18.12
CA MET A 1 -23.74 9.69 -17.89
C MET A 1 -24.62 9.37 -19.08
N PRO A 2 -24.12 8.57 -20.05
CA PRO A 2 -25.02 7.56 -20.65
C PRO A 2 -24.36 6.25 -21.16
N GLU A 3 -23.03 6.17 -21.32
CA GLU A 3 -22.40 5.04 -22.04
C GLU A 3 -22.59 3.70 -21.33
N SER A 4 -22.44 3.66 -20.01
CA SER A 4 -22.63 2.44 -19.22
C SER A 4 -24.06 1.88 -19.30
N SER A 5 -25.05 2.70 -19.65
CA SER A 5 -26.45 2.25 -19.78
C SER A 5 -26.72 1.55 -21.11
N ILE A 6 -26.03 1.91 -22.18
CA ILE A 6 -26.25 1.31 -23.51
C ILE A 6 -25.53 -0.04 -23.61
N GLU A 7 -24.32 -0.14 -23.07
CA GLU A 7 -23.59 -1.43 -22.98
C GLU A 7 -24.34 -2.46 -22.14
N GLU A 8 -24.95 -2.04 -21.02
CA GLU A 8 -25.77 -2.93 -20.20
C GLU A 8 -27.03 -3.42 -20.94
N LYS A 9 -27.64 -2.57 -21.79
CA LYS A 9 -28.79 -2.93 -22.61
C LYS A 9 -28.41 -3.92 -23.72
N LEU A 10 -27.24 -3.77 -24.35
CA LEU A 10 -26.73 -4.74 -25.33
C LEU A 10 -26.49 -6.10 -24.67
N ARG A 11 -25.88 -6.12 -23.47
CA ARG A 11 -25.64 -7.37 -22.72
C ARG A 11 -26.95 -8.09 -22.37
N LYS A 12 -27.97 -7.37 -21.92
CA LYS A 12 -29.31 -7.95 -21.63
C LYS A 12 -29.99 -8.48 -22.89
N LEU A 13 -29.69 -7.90 -24.05
CA LEU A 13 -30.22 -8.37 -25.33
C LEU A 13 -29.62 -9.72 -25.73
N ASP A 14 -28.31 -9.87 -25.56
CA ASP A 14 -27.59 -11.13 -25.83
C ASP A 14 -28.09 -12.25 -24.93
N GLU A 15 -28.32 -11.96 -23.64
CA GLU A 15 -28.89 -12.90 -22.66
C GLU A 15 -30.32 -13.30 -23.04
N ALA A 16 -31.17 -12.34 -23.44
CA ALA A 16 -32.54 -12.64 -23.86
C ALA A 16 -32.61 -13.49 -25.15
N LEU A 17 -31.67 -13.31 -26.09
CA LEU A 17 -31.57 -14.17 -27.27
C LEU A 17 -31.12 -15.58 -26.90
N ALA A 18 -30.10 -15.71 -26.05
CA ALA A 18 -29.58 -17.00 -25.59
C ALA A 18 -30.64 -17.83 -24.85
N GLU A 19 -31.53 -17.17 -24.11
CA GLU A 19 -32.65 -17.81 -23.43
C GLU A 19 -33.89 -18.05 -24.31
N GLY A 20 -33.85 -17.64 -25.59
CA GLY A 20 -35.00 -17.76 -26.50
C GLY A 20 -36.18 -16.87 -26.12
N ARG A 21 -35.97 -15.86 -25.25
CA ARG A 21 -37.01 -14.90 -24.84
C ARG A 21 -37.36 -13.90 -25.94
N ILE A 22 -36.49 -13.72 -26.93
CA ILE A 22 -36.71 -12.88 -28.10
C ILE A 22 -36.32 -13.62 -29.38
N SER A 23 -37.04 -13.33 -30.46
CA SER A 23 -36.69 -13.88 -31.77
C SER A 23 -35.39 -13.24 -32.31
N GLU A 24 -34.67 -13.95 -33.18
CA GLU A 24 -33.45 -13.44 -33.80
C GLU A 24 -33.69 -12.14 -34.60
N ALA A 25 -34.86 -12.02 -35.22
CA ALA A 25 -35.27 -10.81 -35.94
C ALA A 25 -35.41 -9.61 -34.99
N THR A 26 -36.09 -9.80 -33.84
CA THR A 26 -36.25 -8.77 -32.80
C THR A 26 -34.89 -8.38 -32.20
N TYR A 27 -33.99 -9.35 -32.01
CA TYR A 27 -32.64 -9.10 -31.54
C TYR A 27 -31.85 -8.22 -32.51
N ARG A 28 -31.86 -8.54 -33.82
CA ARG A 28 -31.14 -7.75 -34.84
C ARG A 28 -31.62 -6.30 -34.89
N GLU A 29 -32.93 -6.09 -34.85
CA GLU A 29 -33.53 -4.75 -34.86
C GLU A 29 -33.13 -3.92 -33.63
N LEU A 30 -33.28 -4.49 -32.43
CA LEU A 30 -32.94 -3.81 -31.18
C LEU A 30 -31.43 -3.56 -31.05
N LYS A 31 -30.59 -4.51 -31.46
CA LYS A 31 -29.13 -4.34 -31.48
C LYS A 31 -28.72 -3.20 -32.40
N GLN A 32 -29.30 -3.12 -33.60
CA GLN A 32 -29.01 -2.04 -34.54
C GLN A 32 -29.49 -0.68 -34.02
N LYS A 33 -30.63 -0.64 -33.31
CA LYS A 33 -31.12 0.57 -32.63
C LYS A 33 -30.16 1.07 -31.55
N TYR A 34 -29.63 0.18 -30.71
CA TYR A 34 -28.67 0.56 -29.66
C TYR A 34 -27.30 0.96 -30.22
N LEU A 35 -26.83 0.29 -31.27
CA LEU A 35 -25.61 0.69 -31.98
C LEU A 35 -25.74 2.07 -32.63
N LYS A 36 -26.90 2.38 -33.22
CA LYS A 36 -27.20 3.73 -33.72
C LYS A 36 -27.24 4.78 -32.62
N GLN A 37 -27.73 4.45 -31.42
CA GLN A 37 -27.68 5.37 -30.26
C GLN A 37 -26.25 5.60 -29.76
N LEU A 38 -25.38 4.60 -29.84
CA LEU A 38 -23.94 4.73 -29.56
C LEU A 38 -23.24 5.66 -30.56
N GLN A 39 -23.59 5.56 -31.85
CA GLN A 39 -23.01 6.41 -32.91
C GLN A 39 -23.63 7.81 -32.97
N ALA A 40 -24.90 7.96 -32.62
CA ALA A 40 -25.62 9.24 -32.60
C ALA A 40 -25.40 10.02 -31.30
N ALA A 41 -24.56 9.52 -30.38
CA ALA A 41 -24.05 10.34 -29.31
C ALA A 41 -23.40 11.59 -29.95
N PRO A 42 -23.86 12.81 -29.64
CA PRO A 42 -23.32 14.01 -30.26
C PRO A 42 -21.81 14.01 -30.05
N PRO A 43 -21.01 14.42 -31.06
CA PRO A 43 -19.58 14.59 -30.87
C PRO A 43 -19.39 15.43 -29.60
N PRO A 44 -18.45 15.06 -28.71
CA PRO A 44 -18.25 15.80 -27.48
C PRO A 44 -18.13 17.27 -27.85
N PRO A 45 -18.89 18.17 -27.19
CA PRO A 45 -18.86 19.59 -27.53
C PRO A 45 -17.40 20.03 -27.61
N PRO A 46 -17.03 20.88 -28.60
CA PRO A 46 -15.66 21.34 -28.76
C PRO A 46 -15.18 21.81 -27.39
N SER A 47 -14.10 21.20 -26.92
CA SER A 47 -13.62 21.42 -25.57
C SER A 47 -13.45 22.94 -25.39
N PRO A 48 -14.16 23.58 -24.44
CA PRO A 48 -14.00 25.01 -24.22
C PRO A 48 -12.50 25.30 -24.00
N PRO A 49 -11.98 26.45 -24.48
CA PRO A 49 -10.59 26.81 -24.29
C PRO A 49 -10.24 26.61 -22.82
N SER A 50 -9.21 25.79 -22.58
CA SER A 50 -8.89 25.21 -21.29
C SER A 50 -8.69 26.30 -20.23
N ALA A 51 -9.77 26.61 -19.51
CA ALA A 51 -9.70 27.31 -18.24
C ALA A 51 -8.86 26.44 -17.28
N PRO A 52 -8.07 27.06 -16.37
CA PRO A 52 -7.17 26.35 -15.47
C PRO A 52 -7.91 25.22 -14.75
N ARG A 53 -7.53 23.98 -15.10
CA ARG A 53 -8.14 22.76 -14.56
C ARG A 53 -8.00 22.79 -13.04
N ARG A 54 -9.13 22.82 -12.34
CA ARG A 54 -9.15 22.69 -10.87
C ARG A 54 -8.57 21.30 -10.50
N PRO A 55 -7.51 21.23 -9.68
CA PRO A 55 -6.69 20.02 -9.48
C PRO A 55 -7.35 18.88 -8.68
N TRP A 56 -8.62 19.00 -8.29
CA TRP A 56 -9.27 18.02 -7.41
C TRP A 56 -9.92 16.83 -8.14
N LEU A 57 -10.20 16.96 -9.45
CA LEU A 57 -10.84 15.89 -10.24
C LEU A 57 -9.99 14.60 -10.36
N PRO A 58 -8.66 14.64 -10.58
CA PRO A 58 -7.86 13.41 -10.62
C PRO A 58 -7.74 12.75 -9.23
N VAL A 59 -7.73 13.54 -8.14
CA VAL A 59 -7.71 13.04 -6.76
C VAL A 59 -9.01 12.32 -6.41
N ALA A 60 -10.16 12.88 -6.82
CA ALA A 60 -11.46 12.23 -6.64
C ALA A 60 -11.53 10.89 -7.38
N LEU A 61 -10.97 10.79 -8.59
CA LEU A 61 -10.99 9.56 -9.38
C LEU A 61 -10.10 8.45 -8.78
N ALA A 62 -8.93 8.78 -8.25
CA ALA A 62 -8.01 7.83 -7.60
C ALA A 62 -8.57 7.29 -6.27
N VAL A 63 -9.19 8.16 -5.47
CA VAL A 63 -9.90 7.75 -4.24
C VAL A 63 -11.11 6.89 -4.57
N VAL A 64 -11.85 7.23 -5.63
CA VAL A 64 -12.95 6.40 -6.13
C VAL A 64 -12.45 5.03 -6.59
N LEU A 65 -11.27 4.88 -7.19
CA LEU A 65 -10.73 3.57 -7.58
C LEU A 65 -10.28 2.71 -6.38
N ILE A 66 -9.62 3.29 -5.38
CA ILE A 66 -9.27 2.57 -4.13
C ILE A 66 -10.54 2.18 -3.38
N ALA A 67 -11.51 3.09 -3.32
CA ALA A 67 -12.84 2.80 -2.79
C ALA A 67 -13.58 1.76 -3.64
N ILE A 68 -13.45 1.71 -4.98
CA ILE A 68 -14.08 0.69 -5.84
C ILE A 68 -13.37 -0.66 -5.67
N VAL A 69 -12.07 -0.73 -5.41
CA VAL A 69 -11.40 -2.00 -5.09
C VAL A 69 -11.81 -2.50 -3.71
N ALA A 70 -11.91 -1.59 -2.72
CA ALA A 70 -12.37 -1.93 -1.37
C ALA A 70 -13.88 -2.27 -1.32
N ILE A 71 -14.73 -1.44 -1.93
CA ILE A 71 -16.20 -1.61 -2.04
C ILE A 71 -16.54 -2.71 -3.02
N GLY A 72 -15.81 -2.87 -4.12
CA GLY A 72 -15.95 -3.97 -5.07
C GLY A 72 -15.60 -5.30 -4.42
N GLY A 73 -14.53 -5.35 -3.64
CA GLY A 73 -14.23 -6.47 -2.74
C GLY A 73 -15.36 -6.73 -1.74
N LEU A 74 -15.92 -5.68 -1.13
CA LEU A 74 -17.01 -5.77 -0.15
C LEU A 74 -18.37 -6.20 -0.77
N LEU A 75 -18.73 -5.71 -1.95
CA LEU A 75 -19.97 -6.01 -2.68
C LEU A 75 -19.90 -7.39 -3.35
N TYR A 76 -18.73 -7.81 -3.82
CA TYR A 76 -18.50 -9.17 -4.31
C TYR A 76 -18.70 -10.20 -3.20
N LEU A 77 -18.32 -9.88 -1.95
CA LEU A 77 -18.57 -10.71 -0.77
C LEU A 77 -20.04 -10.71 -0.32
N ARG A 78 -20.81 -9.63 -0.56
CA ARG A 78 -22.26 -9.61 -0.25
C ARG A 78 -23.14 -10.29 -1.32
N ARG A 79 -22.64 -10.49 -2.54
CA ARG A 79 -23.42 -11.12 -3.64
C ARG A 79 -23.14 -12.62 -3.85
N GLY A 80 -22.11 -13.18 -3.25
CA GLY A 80 -21.72 -14.58 -3.46
C GLY A 80 -22.14 -15.51 -2.33
N GLY A 81 -23.32 -16.15 -2.46
CA GLY A 81 -23.65 -17.37 -1.71
C GLY A 81 -25.12 -17.55 -1.35
N LYS A 82 -25.98 -17.93 -2.31
CA LYS A 82 -27.11 -18.80 -1.95
C LYS A 82 -26.49 -20.16 -1.57
N PRO A 83 -26.75 -20.72 -0.37
CA PRO A 83 -26.25 -22.03 -0.01
C PRO A 83 -26.74 -23.05 -1.04
N ALA A 84 -25.82 -23.81 -1.63
CA ALA A 84 -26.16 -24.94 -2.47
C ALA A 84 -27.00 -25.94 -1.65
N PRO A 85 -28.06 -26.54 -2.22
CA PRO A 85 -28.83 -27.56 -1.53
C PRO A 85 -27.92 -28.72 -1.15
N THR A 86 -27.90 -29.03 0.14
CA THR A 86 -27.23 -30.17 0.74
C THR A 86 -27.62 -31.46 -0.01
N PRO A 87 -26.66 -32.21 -0.59
CA PRO A 87 -26.97 -33.51 -1.18
C PRO A 87 -27.43 -34.48 -0.09
N ALA A 88 -28.50 -35.22 -0.38
CA ALA A 88 -29.07 -36.24 0.49
C ALA A 88 -28.03 -37.35 0.80
N PRO A 89 -27.86 -37.75 2.06
CA PRO A 89 -26.91 -38.81 2.41
C PRO A 89 -27.49 -40.17 2.01
N THR A 90 -26.77 -40.89 1.15
CA THR A 90 -27.09 -42.29 0.83
C THR A 90 -25.92 -43.20 1.25
N HIS A 91 -26.30 -44.28 1.92
CA HIS A 91 -25.57 -45.49 2.30
C HIS A 91 -24.80 -45.52 3.63
N THR A 92 -25.55 -46.03 4.61
CA THR A 92 -25.20 -46.92 5.73
C THR A 92 -23.86 -47.67 5.56
N VAL A 93 -22.90 -47.32 6.41
CA VAL A 93 -21.74 -48.17 6.72
C VAL A 93 -21.92 -48.73 8.13
N THR A 94 -21.80 -50.05 8.24
CA THR A 94 -21.92 -50.86 9.46
C THR A 94 -21.03 -50.35 10.59
N PRO A 95 -21.54 -50.19 11.82
CA PRO A 95 -20.76 -49.65 12.93
C PRO A 95 -19.71 -50.64 13.43
N THR A 96 -18.44 -50.27 13.29
CA THR A 96 -17.33 -50.95 13.97
C THR A 96 -17.22 -50.42 15.40
N LYS A 97 -17.17 -51.34 16.36
CA LYS A 97 -17.14 -51.13 17.82
C LYS A 97 -16.11 -50.05 18.22
N PRO A 98 -16.49 -49.02 19.01
CA PRO A 98 -15.58 -47.96 19.42
C PRO A 98 -14.47 -48.52 20.34
N LYS A 99 -13.23 -48.17 20.01
CA LYS A 99 -12.05 -48.41 20.86
C LYS A 99 -12.13 -47.48 22.10
N PRO A 100 -11.79 -47.95 23.31
CA PRO A 100 -11.86 -47.14 24.52
C PRO A 100 -11.03 -45.86 24.42
N PRO A 101 -11.52 -44.70 24.89
CA PRO A 101 -10.78 -43.46 24.85
C PRO A 101 -9.52 -43.56 25.70
N ARG A 102 -8.40 -43.15 25.09
CA ARG A 102 -7.10 -43.01 25.76
C ARG A 102 -7.24 -41.94 26.86
N PRO A 103 -6.74 -42.18 28.09
CA PRO A 103 -6.85 -41.21 29.18
C PRO A 103 -6.19 -39.88 28.80
N SER A 104 -6.92 -38.78 28.99
CA SER A 104 -6.47 -37.43 28.72
C SER A 104 -5.17 -37.10 29.47
N PRO A 105 -4.20 -36.45 28.80
CA PRO A 105 -2.99 -35.99 29.47
C PRO A 105 -3.34 -34.96 30.55
N ARG A 106 -2.74 -35.17 31.71
CA ARG A 106 -2.91 -34.34 32.91
C ARG A 106 -2.50 -32.89 32.60
N PRO A 107 -3.27 -31.87 33.04
CA PRO A 107 -2.90 -30.47 32.85
C PRO A 107 -1.52 -30.18 33.47
N PRO A 108 -0.64 -29.44 32.78
CA PRO A 108 0.62 -28.98 33.36
C PRO A 108 0.33 -28.07 34.56
N ARG A 109 1.07 -28.28 35.65
CA ARG A 109 0.96 -27.48 36.88
C ARG A 109 1.22 -25.99 36.56
N PRO A 110 0.46 -25.07 37.19
CA PRO A 110 0.75 -23.65 37.06
C PRO A 110 2.16 -23.34 37.58
N PRO A 111 2.92 -22.50 36.87
CA PRO A 111 4.25 -22.10 37.31
C PRO A 111 4.18 -21.36 38.64
N LYS A 112 5.11 -21.72 39.52
CA LYS A 112 5.32 -21.14 40.85
C LYS A 112 5.54 -19.64 40.72
N SER A 113 4.84 -18.88 41.54
CA SER A 113 4.87 -17.43 41.68
C SER A 113 6.29 -16.84 41.59
N SER A 114 6.44 -15.83 40.73
CA SER A 114 7.64 -15.02 40.61
C SER A 114 7.96 -14.29 41.93
N PRO A 115 9.25 -14.13 42.27
CA PRO A 115 9.66 -13.42 43.48
C PRO A 115 9.28 -11.93 43.44
N PRO A 116 9.10 -11.29 44.60
CA PRO A 116 8.72 -9.89 44.69
C PRO A 116 9.79 -8.95 44.10
N PRO A 117 9.38 -7.80 43.54
CA PRO A 117 10.30 -6.85 42.92
C PRO A 117 11.30 -6.32 43.94
N THR A 118 12.59 -6.52 43.65
CA THR A 118 13.71 -5.95 44.40
C THR A 118 13.65 -4.42 44.29
N ARG A 119 13.60 -3.73 45.43
CA ARG A 119 13.58 -2.26 45.51
C ARG A 119 14.75 -1.67 44.74
N SER A 120 14.45 -0.82 43.76
CA SER A 120 15.43 0.00 43.05
C SER A 120 16.22 0.88 44.04
N PRO A 121 17.55 0.95 43.94
CA PRO A 121 18.37 1.80 44.78
C PRO A 121 18.06 3.28 44.54
N ARG A 122 17.95 4.01 45.66
CA ARG A 122 17.71 5.46 45.72
C ARG A 122 18.82 6.21 44.95
N PRO A 123 18.50 7.21 44.11
CA PRO A 123 19.51 8.00 43.43
C PRO A 123 20.44 8.69 44.44
N ARG A 124 21.73 8.39 44.35
CA ARG A 124 22.79 9.05 45.12
C ARG A 124 22.89 10.50 44.63
N ARG A 125 22.74 11.45 45.56
CA ARG A 125 22.92 12.89 45.29
C ARG A 125 24.34 13.13 44.76
N THR A 126 24.45 13.57 43.52
CA THR A 126 25.69 14.04 42.92
C THR A 126 26.10 15.36 43.58
N PRO A 127 27.39 15.58 43.92
CA PRO A 127 27.87 16.83 44.48
C PRO A 127 27.66 18.01 43.53
N LYS A 128 27.27 19.15 44.10
CA LYS A 128 27.13 20.44 43.43
C LYS A 128 28.49 20.86 42.85
N PRO A 129 28.60 21.23 41.56
CA PRO A 129 29.83 21.75 40.99
C PRO A 129 30.29 23.03 41.71
N PRO A 130 31.60 23.25 41.88
CA PRO A 130 32.12 24.48 42.47
C PRO A 130 31.80 25.70 41.58
N THR A 131 31.45 26.79 42.24
CA THR A 131 31.24 28.12 41.65
C THR A 131 32.49 28.56 40.87
N PRO A 132 32.38 28.98 39.60
CA PRO A 132 33.54 29.46 38.84
C PRO A 132 34.03 30.80 39.39
N THR A 133 35.30 30.84 39.76
CA THR A 133 36.06 32.07 40.02
C THR A 133 36.12 32.91 38.75
N ALA A 134 35.79 34.19 38.86
CA ALA A 134 35.86 35.15 37.77
C ALA A 134 37.29 35.22 37.19
N GLN A 135 37.45 34.79 35.94
CA GLN A 135 38.64 35.01 35.14
C GLN A 135 38.42 36.19 34.20
N SER A 136 39.44 37.05 34.15
CA SER A 136 39.57 38.22 33.29
C SER A 136 39.31 37.93 31.79
N PRO A 137 38.89 38.94 31.01
CA PRO A 137 38.45 38.76 29.62
C PRO A 137 39.62 38.38 28.71
N ILE A 138 39.70 37.10 28.36
CA ILE A 138 40.54 36.62 27.26
C ILE A 138 39.74 36.81 25.98
N ALA A 139 40.33 37.49 24.99
CA ALA A 139 39.74 37.75 23.68
C ALA A 139 39.22 36.44 23.06
N THR A 140 37.90 36.38 22.87
CA THR A 140 37.21 35.23 22.29
C THR A 140 37.74 34.99 20.87
N PRO A 141 38.29 33.81 20.57
CA PRO A 141 38.57 33.42 19.19
C PRO A 141 37.26 33.51 18.42
N ARG A 142 37.23 34.27 17.32
CA ARG A 142 36.06 34.38 16.45
C ARG A 142 35.69 32.96 16.03
N SER A 143 34.57 32.46 16.54
CA SER A 143 33.99 31.19 16.15
C SER A 143 33.84 31.22 14.63
N PRO A 144 34.39 30.24 13.88
CA PRO A 144 34.23 30.22 12.44
C PRO A 144 32.73 30.27 12.14
N THR A 145 32.34 31.22 11.29
CA THR A 145 30.99 31.30 10.75
C THR A 145 30.64 29.90 10.24
N PRO A 146 29.54 29.27 10.72
CA PRO A 146 29.15 27.95 10.24
C PRO A 146 28.97 28.05 8.73
N THR A 147 29.91 27.48 7.99
CA THR A 147 29.79 27.27 6.55
C THR A 147 28.46 26.58 6.34
N ALA A 148 27.55 27.21 5.59
CA ALA A 148 26.26 26.64 5.28
C ALA A 148 26.49 25.25 4.64
N GLU A 149 26.31 24.21 5.45
CA GLU A 149 26.48 22.83 5.04
C GLU A 149 25.41 22.57 3.98
N ALA A 150 25.83 22.23 2.76
CA ALA A 150 24.91 22.02 1.66
C ALA A 150 23.85 21.01 2.09
N THR A 151 22.58 21.43 2.01
CA THR A 151 21.47 20.56 2.40
C THR A 151 21.50 19.32 1.51
N PRO A 152 21.58 18.09 2.06
CA PRO A 152 21.60 16.89 1.25
C PRO A 152 20.31 16.82 0.44
N SER A 153 20.42 16.78 -0.88
CA SER A 153 19.31 16.55 -1.79
C SER A 153 19.33 15.09 -2.23
N ILE A 154 18.25 14.35 -1.95
CA ILE A 154 18.06 12.97 -2.39
C ILE A 154 16.96 12.94 -3.45
N GLY A 155 17.18 12.23 -4.55
CA GLY A 155 16.14 11.97 -5.54
C GLY A 155 15.24 10.81 -5.12
N PHE A 156 14.04 10.72 -5.68
CA PHE A 156 13.09 9.65 -5.37
C PHE A 156 13.62 8.27 -5.73
N GLU A 157 14.46 8.19 -6.76
CA GLU A 157 15.16 6.98 -7.19
C GLU A 157 16.11 6.43 -6.12
N GLN A 158 16.57 7.27 -5.20
CA GLN A 158 17.49 6.88 -4.13
C GLN A 158 16.76 6.48 -2.84
N LEU A 159 15.46 6.78 -2.70
CA LEU A 159 14.69 6.42 -1.49
C LEU A 159 14.60 4.91 -1.30
N PHE A 160 14.50 4.17 -2.40
CA PHE A 160 14.40 2.73 -2.40
C PHE A 160 15.58 2.17 -3.18
N GLY A 161 16.68 1.89 -2.48
CA GLY A 161 17.87 1.22 -3.01
C GLY A 161 17.57 -0.24 -3.34
N LEU A 162 16.67 -0.47 -4.30
CA LEU A 162 16.16 -1.79 -4.71
C LEU A 162 17.26 -2.75 -5.13
N ALA A 163 18.39 -2.22 -5.63
CA ALA A 163 19.56 -3.00 -5.97
C ALA A 163 20.24 -3.67 -4.76
N ASN A 164 20.03 -3.12 -3.56
CA ASN A 164 20.72 -3.50 -2.34
C ASN A 164 19.81 -4.25 -1.35
N VAL A 165 18.60 -4.63 -1.77
CA VAL A 165 17.64 -5.35 -0.91
C VAL A 165 17.02 -6.53 -1.63
N LYS A 166 16.99 -7.68 -0.97
CA LYS A 166 16.38 -8.91 -1.49
C LYS A 166 14.92 -9.05 -1.08
N SER A 167 14.63 -8.73 0.18
CA SER A 167 13.26 -8.74 0.71
C SER A 167 13.12 -7.79 1.88
N PHE A 168 11.90 -7.32 2.13
CA PHE A 168 11.58 -6.50 3.30
C PHE A 168 10.09 -6.58 3.62
N SER A 169 9.69 -6.17 4.82
CA SER A 169 8.29 -6.12 5.19
C SER A 169 7.94 -4.86 5.96
N TYR A 170 6.75 -4.34 5.70
CA TYR A 170 6.19 -3.18 6.39
C TYR A 170 4.90 -3.56 7.10
N LYS A 171 4.72 -2.98 8.28
CA LYS A 171 3.41 -2.86 8.92
C LYS A 171 2.82 -1.51 8.53
N LEU A 172 1.69 -1.55 7.83
CA LEU A 172 0.92 -0.39 7.42
C LEU A 172 -0.18 -0.16 8.46
N ILE A 173 -0.31 1.09 8.90
CA ILE A 173 -1.39 1.58 9.75
C ILE A 173 -2.10 2.66 8.96
N ILE A 174 -3.30 2.36 8.49
CA ILE A 174 -4.14 3.26 7.70
C ILE A 174 -5.22 3.81 8.64
N THR A 175 -5.37 5.13 8.66
CA THR A 175 -6.39 5.85 9.39
C THR A 175 -7.18 6.70 8.41
N THR A 176 -8.48 6.41 8.24
CA THR A 176 -9.34 7.16 7.32
C THR A 176 -9.68 8.54 7.90
N ALA A 177 -10.22 9.44 7.08
CA ALA A 177 -10.72 10.74 7.54
C ALA A 177 -11.82 10.62 8.62
N GLN A 178 -12.55 9.50 8.64
CA GLN A 178 -13.55 9.17 9.66
C GLN A 178 -12.93 8.60 10.95
N GLY A 179 -11.61 8.42 11.00
CA GLY A 179 -10.90 7.87 12.15
C GLY A 179 -10.89 6.34 12.20
N GLU A 180 -11.40 5.65 11.18
CA GLU A 180 -11.32 4.18 11.12
C GLU A 180 -9.88 3.75 10.92
N ARG A 181 -9.44 2.78 11.72
CA ARG A 181 -8.06 2.29 11.71
C ARG A 181 -7.99 0.85 11.21
N MET A 182 -7.12 0.62 10.23
CA MET A 182 -6.81 -0.69 9.68
C MET A 182 -5.31 -0.94 9.73
N GLU A 183 -4.92 -2.18 10.04
CA GLU A 183 -3.53 -2.63 10.01
C GLU A 183 -3.34 -3.69 8.93
N ILE A 184 -2.31 -3.54 8.11
CA ILE A 184 -1.98 -4.45 7.00
C ILE A 184 -0.49 -4.79 7.09
N THR A 185 -0.14 -6.04 6.87
CA THR A 185 1.26 -6.44 6.67
C THR A 185 1.53 -6.59 5.19
N GLN A 186 2.57 -5.93 4.70
CA GLN A 186 3.04 -6.06 3.33
C GLN A 186 4.44 -6.65 3.32
N ARG A 187 4.62 -7.75 2.58
CA ARG A 187 5.90 -8.43 2.38
C ARG A 187 6.35 -8.19 0.94
N TYR A 188 7.59 -7.74 0.79
CA TYR A 188 8.20 -7.37 -0.47
C TYR A 188 9.34 -8.33 -0.77
N LYS A 189 9.43 -8.77 -2.01
CA LYS A 189 10.55 -9.52 -2.56
C LYS A 189 11.00 -8.83 -3.84
N VAL A 190 12.30 -8.59 -3.97
CA VAL A 190 12.89 -7.92 -5.12
C VAL A 190 13.82 -8.90 -5.81
N GLU A 191 13.60 -9.11 -7.11
CA GLU A 191 14.41 -10.00 -7.95
C GLU A 191 14.80 -9.30 -9.24
N SER A 192 15.96 -9.64 -9.80
CA SER A 192 16.31 -9.20 -11.16
C SER A 192 15.64 -10.12 -12.18
N LYS A 193 15.00 -9.56 -13.20
CA LYS A 193 14.38 -10.33 -14.29
C LYS A 193 14.43 -9.57 -15.60
N VAL A 194 14.60 -10.29 -16.71
CA VAL A 194 14.42 -9.73 -18.06
C VAL A 194 12.96 -9.88 -18.45
N VAL A 195 12.30 -8.78 -18.82
CA VAL A 195 10.90 -8.76 -19.28
C VAL A 195 10.84 -7.96 -20.58
N ASP A 196 10.28 -8.56 -21.63
CA ASP A 196 10.16 -7.95 -22.96
C ASP A 196 11.49 -7.36 -23.48
N GLY A 197 12.59 -8.09 -23.23
CA GLY A 197 13.96 -7.69 -23.61
C GLY A 197 14.59 -6.59 -22.74
N ARG A 198 13.96 -6.18 -21.64
CA ARG A 198 14.46 -5.13 -20.74
C ARG A 198 14.85 -5.70 -19.39
N ASP A 199 15.99 -5.24 -18.86
CA ASP A 199 16.38 -5.53 -17.48
C ASP A 199 15.46 -4.82 -16.50
N CYS A 200 14.76 -5.60 -15.69
CA CYS A 200 13.79 -5.12 -14.72
C CYS A 200 14.08 -5.61 -13.30
N TRP A 201 13.61 -4.85 -12.33
CA TRP A 201 13.31 -5.33 -10.99
C TRP A 201 11.90 -5.93 -10.98
N ALA A 202 11.78 -7.20 -10.61
CA ALA A 202 10.52 -7.86 -10.29
C ALA A 202 10.23 -7.67 -8.79
N ILE A 203 9.29 -6.80 -8.46
CA ILE A 203 8.88 -6.47 -7.10
C ILE A 203 7.58 -7.21 -6.83
N THR A 204 7.66 -8.25 -6.00
CA THR A 204 6.50 -9.02 -5.54
C THR A 204 6.06 -8.50 -4.18
N ILE A 205 4.82 -8.00 -4.11
CA ILE A 205 4.19 -7.44 -2.92
C ILE A 205 3.06 -8.36 -2.50
N VAL A 206 3.25 -9.03 -1.37
CA VAL A 206 2.25 -9.88 -0.75
C VAL A 206 1.58 -9.10 0.37
N SER A 207 0.30 -8.80 0.20
CA SER A 207 -0.52 -8.10 1.19
C SER A 207 -1.53 -9.06 1.79
N GLU A 208 -1.64 -9.07 3.12
CA GLU A 208 -2.69 -9.80 3.82
C GLU A 208 -3.78 -8.83 4.28
N MET A 209 -4.99 -8.98 3.73
CA MET A 209 -6.14 -8.16 4.08
C MET A 209 -7.33 -9.08 4.38
N TYR A 210 -7.93 -8.92 5.56
CA TYR A 210 -9.12 -9.68 5.98
C TYR A 210 -8.95 -11.21 5.86
N GLY A 211 -7.76 -11.73 6.21
CA GLY A 211 -7.44 -13.16 6.14
C GLY A 211 -7.30 -13.70 4.71
N ARG A 212 -7.19 -12.82 3.71
CA ARG A 212 -6.90 -13.18 2.32
C ARG A 212 -5.56 -12.58 1.91
N GLU A 213 -4.75 -13.42 1.26
CA GLU A 213 -3.50 -13.00 0.67
C GLU A 213 -3.75 -12.52 -0.78
N THR A 214 -3.29 -11.32 -1.09
CA THR A 214 -3.25 -10.78 -2.46
C THR A 214 -1.80 -10.54 -2.82
N THR A 215 -1.38 -11.05 -3.97
CA THR A 215 -0.02 -10.86 -4.48
C THR A 215 -0.06 -9.92 -5.67
N LEU A 216 0.70 -8.85 -5.60
CA LEU A 216 0.96 -7.94 -6.71
C LEU A 216 2.39 -8.16 -7.19
N ILE A 217 2.59 -8.28 -8.50
CA ILE A 217 3.92 -8.39 -9.11
C ILE A 217 4.08 -7.21 -10.05
N MET A 218 5.06 -6.36 -9.80
CA MET A 218 5.40 -5.22 -10.63
C MET A 218 6.79 -5.40 -11.22
N TYR A 219 6.92 -5.15 -12.51
CA TYR A 219 8.19 -5.14 -13.22
C TYR A 219 8.58 -3.69 -13.50
N VAL A 220 9.70 -3.24 -12.93
CA VAL A 220 10.20 -1.88 -13.04
C VAL A 220 11.51 -1.89 -13.81
N SER A 221 11.60 -1.13 -14.90
CA SER A 221 12.81 -0.98 -15.71
C SER A 221 13.98 -0.50 -14.84
N LYS A 222 15.12 -1.20 -14.85
CA LYS A 222 16.31 -0.76 -14.10
C LYS A 222 16.89 0.54 -14.63
N ALA A 223 16.73 0.79 -15.93
CA ALA A 223 17.32 1.96 -16.60
C ALA A 223 16.49 3.23 -16.41
N THR A 224 15.15 3.11 -16.42
CA THR A 224 14.24 4.27 -16.42
C THR A 224 13.39 4.37 -15.16
N LEU A 225 13.41 3.34 -14.31
CA LEU A 225 12.53 3.18 -13.14
C LEU A 225 11.04 3.22 -13.47
N GLU A 226 10.68 3.08 -14.74
CA GLU A 226 9.29 3.03 -15.17
C GLU A 226 8.72 1.62 -15.00
N CYS A 227 7.46 1.55 -14.58
CA CYS A 227 6.71 0.30 -14.61
C CYS A 227 6.56 -0.17 -16.05
N VAL A 228 7.03 -1.38 -16.32
CA VAL A 228 6.95 -2.07 -17.62
C VAL A 228 5.71 -2.94 -17.67
N LYS A 229 5.44 -3.68 -16.59
CA LYS A 229 4.34 -4.66 -16.54
C LYS A 229 3.89 -4.91 -15.11
N MET A 230 2.62 -5.26 -14.93
CA MET A 230 2.06 -5.48 -13.60
C MET A 230 0.97 -6.55 -13.61
N TYR A 231 0.97 -7.40 -12.58
CA TYR A 231 0.00 -8.47 -12.39
C TYR A 231 -0.54 -8.48 -10.98
N VAL A 232 -1.84 -8.76 -10.83
CA VAL A 232 -2.46 -9.05 -9.53
C VAL A 232 -2.90 -10.51 -9.51
N LYS A 233 -2.53 -11.21 -8.44
CA LYS A 233 -2.97 -12.56 -8.13
C LYS A 233 -3.83 -12.54 -6.87
N ALA A 234 -5.05 -13.05 -6.98
CA ALA A 234 -5.99 -13.22 -5.88
C ALA A 234 -6.57 -14.64 -5.93
N GLY A 235 -6.08 -15.52 -5.05
CA GLY A 235 -6.38 -16.95 -5.12
C GLY A 235 -5.84 -17.57 -6.42
N GLN A 236 -6.71 -18.18 -7.22
CA GLN A 236 -6.34 -18.76 -8.52
C GLN A 236 -6.44 -17.77 -9.69
N MET A 237 -6.97 -16.57 -9.46
CA MET A 237 -7.12 -15.56 -10.50
C MET A 237 -5.84 -14.75 -10.63
N GLU A 238 -5.32 -14.66 -11.85
CA GLU A 238 -4.20 -13.78 -12.22
C GLU A 238 -4.68 -12.83 -13.32
N MET A 239 -4.50 -11.53 -13.09
CA MET A 239 -4.94 -10.48 -14.00
C MET A 239 -3.79 -9.52 -14.27
N GLU A 240 -3.48 -9.30 -15.54
CA GLU A 240 -2.59 -8.22 -15.96
C GLU A 240 -3.29 -6.87 -15.78
N MET A 241 -2.59 -5.92 -15.19
CA MET A 241 -3.11 -4.57 -14.96
C MET A 241 -2.19 -3.55 -15.62
N PRO A 242 -2.74 -2.46 -16.17
CA PRO A 242 -1.90 -1.45 -16.77
C PRO A 242 -1.17 -0.63 -15.68
N CYS A 243 0.11 -0.32 -15.93
CA CYS A 243 1.00 0.35 -14.98
C CYS A 243 0.47 1.70 -14.44
N TYR A 244 -0.34 2.43 -15.21
CA TYR A 244 -0.93 3.71 -14.77
C TYR A 244 -1.94 3.54 -13.62
N GLN A 245 -2.47 2.34 -13.38
CA GLN A 245 -3.34 2.11 -12.21
C GLN A 245 -2.52 2.08 -10.91
N PHE A 246 -1.23 1.77 -11.00
CA PHE A 246 -0.32 1.79 -9.86
C PHE A 246 0.22 3.18 -9.55
N SER A 247 0.32 4.04 -10.57
CA SER A 247 0.94 5.35 -10.42
C SER A 247 0.23 6.25 -9.40
N ASN A 248 -1.00 5.91 -9.04
CA ASN A 248 -1.82 6.68 -8.11
C ASN A 248 -1.96 6.04 -6.72
N SER A 249 -1.49 4.82 -6.51
CA SER A 249 -1.90 4.00 -5.36
C SER A 249 -0.78 3.54 -4.44
N THR A 250 0.50 3.73 -4.79
CA THR A 250 1.61 3.23 -3.95
C THR A 250 2.71 4.24 -3.69
N ILE A 251 3.50 3.91 -2.67
CA ILE A 251 4.60 4.73 -2.16
C ILE A 251 5.68 4.97 -3.23
N PHE A 252 5.86 4.01 -4.16
CA PHE A 252 6.76 4.17 -5.30
C PHE A 252 6.26 5.25 -6.28
N ALA A 253 4.95 5.45 -6.36
CA ALA A 253 4.37 6.30 -7.39
C ALA A 253 3.95 7.71 -6.93
N ALA A 254 3.67 7.90 -5.65
CA ALA A 254 3.36 9.23 -5.09
C ALA A 254 4.55 10.21 -5.21
N ALA A 255 5.74 9.66 -5.41
CA ALA A 255 7.03 10.27 -5.40
C ALA A 255 7.46 10.85 -6.76
N GLU A 256 7.44 10.03 -7.81
CA GLU A 256 8.41 10.20 -8.89
C GLU A 256 7.92 11.05 -10.09
N LYS A 257 6.63 11.38 -10.18
CA LYS A 257 6.07 12.03 -11.39
C LYS A 257 5.14 13.21 -11.16
N ARG A 258 5.10 13.79 -9.96
CA ARG A 258 4.31 15.00 -9.74
C ARG A 258 5.17 16.24 -10.03
N PRO A 259 4.83 17.07 -11.04
CA PRO A 259 5.56 18.30 -11.31
C PRO A 259 5.62 19.16 -10.02
N GLY A 260 6.83 19.49 -9.57
CA GLY A 260 7.06 20.30 -8.37
C GLY A 260 7.05 19.54 -7.04
N ALA A 261 6.98 18.21 -7.04
CA ALA A 261 7.25 17.41 -5.85
C ALA A 261 8.77 17.29 -5.64
N GLU A 262 9.32 18.05 -4.70
CA GLU A 262 10.73 17.96 -4.29
C GLU A 262 10.82 17.36 -2.89
N LEU A 263 11.83 16.51 -2.67
CA LEU A 263 12.17 16.00 -1.34
C LEU A 263 13.01 17.05 -0.61
N VAL A 264 12.41 17.67 0.40
CA VAL A 264 13.07 18.67 1.23
C VAL A 264 13.55 17.99 2.51
N PHE A 265 14.85 18.06 2.77
CA PHE A 265 15.41 17.64 4.04
C PHE A 265 14.87 18.51 5.19
N ILE A 266 14.31 17.89 6.22
CA ILE A 266 13.72 18.61 7.37
C ILE A 266 14.45 18.37 8.69
N GLY A 267 15.41 17.44 8.73
CA GLY A 267 16.25 17.21 9.92
C GLY A 267 16.60 15.75 10.15
N HIS A 268 17.08 15.47 11.36
CA HIS A 268 17.40 14.13 11.82
C HIS A 268 16.43 13.69 12.92
N GLU A 269 16.03 12.43 12.92
CA GLU A 269 15.17 11.84 13.95
C GLU A 269 15.61 10.41 14.27
N THR A 270 15.65 10.06 15.55
CA THR A 270 15.79 8.66 15.98
C THR A 270 14.42 8.01 16.07
N VAL A 271 14.17 6.98 15.26
CA VAL A 271 12.88 6.29 15.19
C VAL A 271 13.02 4.84 15.66
N LYS A 272 12.06 4.41 16.47
CA LYS A 272 11.91 3.00 16.88
C LYS A 272 10.78 2.35 16.09
N VAL A 273 11.10 1.28 15.37
CA VAL A 273 10.19 0.45 14.58
C VAL A 273 10.37 -1.02 14.97
N PRO A 274 9.51 -1.95 14.50
CA PRO A 274 9.69 -3.37 14.85
C PRO A 274 11.04 -3.95 14.40
N ALA A 275 11.63 -3.44 13.31
CA ALA A 275 12.96 -3.86 12.85
C ALA A 275 14.13 -3.37 13.74
N GLY A 276 13.92 -2.39 14.62
CA GLY A 276 15.00 -1.82 15.44
C GLY A 276 14.85 -0.33 15.75
N THR A 277 15.95 0.28 16.21
CA THR A 277 16.04 1.73 16.44
C THR A 277 17.09 2.30 15.50
N PHE A 278 16.72 3.35 14.76
CA PHE A 278 17.55 3.90 13.70
C PHE A 278 17.63 5.42 13.82
N THR A 279 18.81 5.99 13.60
CA THR A 279 18.96 7.43 13.38
C THR A 279 18.77 7.71 11.90
N CYS A 280 17.80 8.54 11.58
CA CYS A 280 17.36 8.77 10.21
C CYS A 280 17.50 10.24 9.83
N GLU A 281 17.84 10.48 8.57
CA GLU A 281 17.53 11.73 7.87
C GLU A 281 16.05 11.73 7.51
N VAL A 282 15.38 12.86 7.68
CA VAL A 282 13.94 12.99 7.42
C VAL A 282 13.74 13.92 6.23
N TYR A 283 13.04 13.41 5.23
CA TYR A 283 12.68 14.15 4.02
C TYR A 283 11.17 14.32 3.95
N GLU A 284 10.72 15.50 3.54
CA GLU A 284 9.31 15.82 3.32
C GLU A 284 9.07 16.19 1.86
N CYS A 285 8.01 15.67 1.28
CA CYS A 285 7.51 16.07 -0.03
C CYS A 285 6.05 16.48 0.11
N ARG A 286 5.68 17.62 -0.49
CA ARG A 286 4.30 18.11 -0.54
C ARG A 286 3.83 18.18 -1.99
N SER A 287 2.66 17.63 -2.27
CA SER A 287 2.07 17.71 -3.60
C SER A 287 0.56 17.52 -3.55
N GLU A 288 -0.19 18.47 -4.14
CA GLU A 288 -1.65 18.38 -4.32
C GLU A 288 -2.43 18.07 -3.03
N GLY A 289 -2.05 18.69 -1.91
CA GLY A 289 -2.68 18.46 -0.60
C GLY A 289 -2.29 17.14 0.07
N VAL A 290 -1.34 16.40 -0.50
CA VAL A 290 -0.70 15.24 0.13
C VAL A 290 0.66 15.65 0.68
N THR A 291 0.94 15.29 1.92
CA THR A 291 2.26 15.43 2.55
C THR A 291 2.82 14.06 2.84
N SER A 292 4.00 13.77 2.30
CA SER A 292 4.73 12.52 2.53
C SER A 292 6.02 12.82 3.29
N ARG A 293 6.31 12.03 4.32
CA ARG A 293 7.58 12.06 5.05
C ARG A 293 8.26 10.71 5.00
N TYR A 294 9.57 10.73 4.82
CA TYR A 294 10.42 9.55 4.67
C TYR A 294 11.56 9.63 5.68
N TRP A 295 11.72 8.59 6.50
CA TRP A 295 12.83 8.45 7.44
C TRP A 295 13.85 7.49 6.85
N ILE A 296 14.98 8.02 6.40
CA ILE A 296 16.02 7.28 5.68
C ILE A 296 17.22 7.08 6.61
N SER A 297 17.62 5.82 6.82
CA SER A 297 18.85 5.48 7.52
C SER A 297 19.94 5.20 6.49
N ARG A 298 21.19 5.58 6.78
CA ARG A 298 22.34 5.25 5.92
C ARG A 298 22.67 3.77 5.91
N ASP A 299 22.28 3.05 6.96
CA ASP A 299 22.58 1.63 7.14
C ASP A 299 21.53 0.69 6.50
N VAL A 300 20.40 1.24 6.03
CA VAL A 300 19.28 0.46 5.50
C VAL A 300 18.86 1.03 4.14
N PRO A 301 18.91 0.25 3.05
CA PRO A 301 18.68 0.75 1.69
C PRO A 301 17.21 1.04 1.36
N ILE A 302 16.34 1.13 2.36
CA ILE A 302 14.90 1.39 2.23
C ILE A 302 14.44 2.27 3.40
N PRO A 303 13.34 3.02 3.27
CA PRO A 303 12.87 3.90 4.34
C PRO A 303 12.51 3.12 5.60
N ILE A 304 12.99 3.57 6.76
CA ILE A 304 12.67 2.97 8.06
C ILE A 304 11.19 3.18 8.42
N LYS A 305 10.69 4.37 8.08
CA LYS A 305 9.31 4.80 8.29
C LYS A 305 8.86 5.68 7.13
N VAL A 306 7.60 5.55 6.75
CA VAL A 306 6.96 6.45 5.79
C VAL A 306 5.64 6.91 6.39
N VAL A 307 5.35 8.21 6.29
CA VAL A 307 4.06 8.77 6.68
C VAL A 307 3.49 9.53 5.50
N VAL A 308 2.28 9.19 5.09
CA VAL A 308 1.54 9.89 4.05
C VAL A 308 0.27 10.45 4.65
N GLU A 309 0.08 11.75 4.56
CA GLU A 309 -1.09 12.48 5.04
C GLU A 309 -1.81 13.11 3.85
N SER A 310 -3.12 12.92 3.78
CA SER A 310 -3.99 13.38 2.69
C SER A 310 -5.35 13.78 3.26
N PRO A 311 -6.21 14.48 2.48
CA PRO A 311 -7.57 14.76 2.91
C PRO A 311 -8.40 13.50 3.20
N SER A 312 -8.06 12.36 2.57
CA SER A 312 -8.73 11.07 2.80
C SER A 312 -8.27 10.35 4.06
N GLY A 313 -7.18 10.77 4.69
CA GLY A 313 -6.63 10.14 5.87
C GLY A 313 -5.11 10.06 5.89
N LYS A 314 -4.60 9.25 6.80
CA LYS A 314 -3.18 9.06 7.11
C LYS A 314 -2.78 7.62 6.94
N THR A 315 -1.62 7.37 6.34
CA THR A 315 -0.99 6.06 6.29
C THR A 315 0.39 6.13 6.91
N VAL A 316 0.70 5.21 7.81
CA VAL A 316 2.01 5.06 8.43
C VAL A 316 2.56 3.68 8.10
N MET A 317 3.75 3.63 7.52
CA MET A 317 4.49 2.41 7.28
C MET A 317 5.65 2.31 8.26
N LEU A 318 5.78 1.17 8.92
CA LEU A 318 6.86 0.89 9.86
C LEU A 318 7.62 -0.35 9.39
N LEU A 319 8.94 -0.23 9.21
CA LEU A 319 9.77 -1.35 8.80
C LEU A 319 9.74 -2.45 9.86
N VAL A 320 9.40 -3.66 9.43
CA VAL A 320 9.30 -4.84 10.30
C VAL A 320 10.54 -5.71 10.18
N SER A 321 10.99 -5.97 8.97
CA SER A 321 12.22 -6.72 8.69
C SER A 321 12.74 -6.37 7.30
N TYR A 322 14.04 -6.61 7.07
CA TYR A 322 14.64 -6.54 5.74
C TYR A 322 15.80 -7.52 5.64
N GLN A 323 16.11 -7.90 4.40
CA GLN A 323 17.26 -8.73 4.04
C GLN A 323 18.02 -8.00 2.93
N PRO A 324 19.29 -7.60 3.16
CA PRO A 324 20.11 -7.00 2.12
C PRO A 324 20.35 -7.99 0.97
N ALA A 325 20.67 -7.45 -0.22
CA ALA A 325 21.02 -8.23 -1.40
C ALA A 325 22.36 -8.96 -1.25
#